data_AF-A0A7C7H7M9-F1
#
_entry.id   AF-A0A7C7H7M9-F1
#
_cell.length_a   1.000
_cell.length_b   1.000
_cell.length_c   1.000
_cell.angle_alpha   90.00
_cell.angle_beta   90.00
_cell.angle_gamma   90.00
#
_symmetry.space_group_name_H-M   'P 1'
#
loop_
_entity.id
_entity.type
_entity.pdbx_description
1 polymer ?
#
loop_
_entity_poly.entity_id
_entity_poly.type
_entity_poly.pdbx_seq_one_letter_code
_entity_poly.pdbx_strand_id
1 'polypeptide(L)'
;MAFSCTALLLLCLAQSPSRPSSAMPTIPPEKVEQFARLALGAVAQAYPNKPSHVITSDDDLLTPQQRHPVFWGSFDWHSAVHSHWLLVRLLKHYPANAVAADIRSYLNEVFTKEKLQGEADYYHLKGTQGFERMYGWAWLLQLARELDSFSDDDDAARWREYIRP
;
A
#
# COMPACT_ATOMS: atom_id res chain seq x y z
N MET A 1 -63.15 2.72 16.62
CA MET A 1 -62.48 3.60 15.63
C MET A 1 -61.10 3.02 15.38
N ALA A 2 -60.86 2.54 14.17
CA ALA A 2 -59.67 1.77 13.80
C ALA A 2 -58.86 2.56 12.78
N PHE A 3 -57.55 2.70 13.01
CA PHE A 3 -56.58 3.01 11.96
C PHE A 3 -55.39 2.07 12.13
N SER A 4 -55.28 1.11 11.21
CA SER A 4 -54.24 0.09 11.15
C SER A 4 -53.01 0.68 10.48
N CYS A 5 -51.89 0.74 11.20
CA CYS A 5 -50.61 1.32 10.73
C CYS A 5 -49.77 0.35 9.87
N THR A 6 -50.42 -0.56 9.14
CA THR A 6 -49.77 -1.71 8.46
C THR A 6 -49.62 -1.56 6.95
N ALA A 7 -49.57 -0.32 6.44
CA ALA A 7 -49.51 -0.08 4.99
C ALA A 7 -48.44 0.93 4.56
N LEU A 8 -47.31 1.03 5.28
CA LEU A 8 -46.19 1.89 4.89
C LEU A 8 -44.83 1.16 4.88
N LEU A 9 -44.82 -0.12 4.50
CA LEU A 9 -43.58 -0.92 4.48
C LEU A 9 -43.31 -1.65 3.15
N LEU A 10 -44.06 -1.36 2.08
CA LEU A 10 -43.97 -2.17 0.84
C LEU A 10 -43.74 -1.42 -0.48
N LEU A 11 -43.50 -0.11 -0.50
CA LEU A 11 -43.12 0.58 -1.75
C LEU A 11 -41.98 1.56 -1.53
N CYS A 12 -40.75 1.04 -1.67
CA CYS A 12 -39.65 1.68 -2.42
C CYS A 12 -38.35 0.87 -2.26
N LEU A 13 -38.39 -0.44 -2.47
CA LEU A 13 -37.23 -1.13 -3.05
C LEU A 13 -37.29 -0.91 -4.57
N ALA A 14 -37.20 0.35 -4.99
CA ALA A 14 -36.74 0.62 -6.33
C ALA A 14 -35.28 0.14 -6.34
N GLN A 15 -35.06 -1.04 -6.93
CA GLN A 15 -33.73 -1.50 -7.28
C GLN A 15 -33.14 -0.38 -8.14
N SER A 16 -32.25 0.41 -7.54
CA SER A 16 -31.41 1.33 -8.30
C SER A 16 -30.78 0.49 -9.41
N PRO A 17 -30.97 0.83 -10.70
CA PRO A 17 -30.31 0.09 -11.76
C PRO A 17 -28.82 0.05 -11.42
N SER A 18 -28.25 -1.14 -11.37
CA SER A 18 -26.81 -1.32 -11.17
C SER A 18 -26.12 -0.45 -12.23
N ARG A 19 -25.51 0.66 -11.79
CA ARG A 19 -24.72 1.51 -12.69
C ARG A 19 -23.75 0.57 -13.40
N PRO A 20 -23.71 0.53 -14.75
CA PRO A 20 -22.66 -0.22 -15.41
C PRO A 20 -21.34 0.28 -14.81
N SER A 21 -20.52 -0.64 -14.32
CA SER A 21 -19.21 -0.31 -13.77
C SER A 21 -18.50 0.50 -14.85
N SER A 22 -18.35 1.80 -14.63
CA SER A 22 -17.54 2.65 -15.50
C SER A 22 -16.21 1.93 -15.64
N ALA A 23 -15.84 1.54 -16.87
CA ALA A 23 -14.48 1.13 -17.13
C ALA A 23 -13.57 2.23 -16.57
N MET A 24 -12.57 1.87 -15.76
CA MET A 24 -11.65 2.88 -15.26
C MET A 24 -11.05 3.62 -16.45
N PRO A 25 -10.98 4.96 -16.42
CA PRO A 25 -10.37 5.70 -17.50
C PRO A 25 -8.92 5.24 -17.69
N THR A 26 -8.56 4.89 -18.94
CA THR A 26 -7.19 4.52 -19.29
C THR A 26 -6.29 5.72 -19.07
N ILE A 27 -5.30 5.58 -18.18
CA ILE A 27 -4.27 6.60 -17.96
C ILE A 27 -3.29 6.59 -19.16
N PRO A 28 -2.96 7.75 -19.75
CA PRO A 28 -1.98 7.82 -20.82
C PRO A 28 -0.59 7.29 -20.40
N PRO A 29 0.17 6.63 -21.28
CA PRO A 29 1.47 6.03 -20.94
C PRO A 29 2.47 7.01 -20.30
N GLU A 30 2.49 8.26 -20.76
CA GLU A 30 3.34 9.33 -20.21
C GLU A 30 2.94 9.71 -18.78
N LYS A 31 1.66 9.59 -18.43
CA LYS A 31 1.16 9.85 -17.07
C LYS A 31 1.47 8.68 -16.14
N VAL A 32 1.37 7.45 -16.64
CA VAL A 32 1.84 6.25 -15.91
C VAL A 32 3.31 6.38 -15.56
N GLU A 33 4.15 6.78 -16.52
CA GLU A 33 5.58 7.00 -16.26
C GLU A 33 5.78 8.12 -15.23
N GLN A 34 5.11 9.26 -15.36
CA GLN A 34 5.22 10.36 -14.40
C GLN A 34 4.87 9.92 -12.96
N PHE A 35 3.78 9.17 -12.78
CA PHE A 35 3.40 8.66 -11.46
C PHE A 35 4.41 7.65 -10.91
N ALA A 36 4.90 6.75 -11.75
CA ALA A 36 5.92 5.78 -11.36
C ALA A 36 7.23 6.47 -10.94
N ARG A 37 7.69 7.48 -11.70
CA ARG A 37 8.91 8.24 -11.39
C ARG A 37 8.79 9.02 -10.08
N LEU A 38 7.63 9.63 -9.83
CA LEU A 38 7.35 10.30 -8.55
C LEU A 38 7.41 9.31 -7.39
N ALA A 39 6.78 8.15 -7.52
CA ALA A 39 6.79 7.12 -6.49
C ALA A 39 8.20 6.54 -6.26
N LEU A 40 8.93 6.19 -7.32
CA LEU A 40 10.32 5.71 -7.25
C LEU A 40 11.26 6.73 -6.58
N GLY A 41 11.10 8.02 -6.91
CA GLY A 41 11.84 9.08 -6.24
C GLY A 41 11.51 9.19 -4.75
N ALA A 42 10.22 9.13 -4.41
CA ALA A 42 9.77 9.22 -3.02
C ALA A 42 10.30 8.06 -2.17
N VAL A 43 10.19 6.81 -2.63
CA VAL A 43 10.63 5.63 -1.87
C VAL A 43 12.15 5.50 -1.71
N ALA A 44 12.94 6.23 -2.50
CA ALA A 44 14.39 6.30 -2.38
C ALA A 44 14.90 7.56 -1.64
N GLN A 45 14.00 8.43 -1.18
CA GLN A 45 14.36 9.70 -0.52
C GLN A 45 14.18 9.59 0.99
N ALA A 46 15.29 9.72 1.74
CA ALA A 46 15.29 9.57 3.19
C ALA A 46 14.79 10.80 3.96
N TYR A 47 14.88 12.01 3.40
CA TYR A 47 14.57 13.27 4.11
C TYR A 47 13.84 14.30 3.24
N PRO A 48 12.95 15.14 3.81
CA PRO A 48 12.50 15.14 5.21
C PRO A 48 11.67 13.90 5.56
N ASN A 49 11.76 13.43 6.81
CA ASN A 49 11.02 12.25 7.29
C ASN A 49 10.41 12.52 8.68
N LYS A 50 9.18 12.07 8.89
CA LYS A 50 8.37 12.16 10.11
C LYS A 50 8.11 10.75 10.63
N PRO A 51 9.07 10.19 11.39
CA PRO A 51 9.09 8.76 11.67
C PRO A 51 8.02 8.29 12.67
N SER A 52 7.51 9.18 13.54
CA SER A 52 6.40 8.88 14.49
C SER A 52 6.64 7.71 15.46
N HIS A 53 7.90 7.30 15.69
CA HIS A 53 8.22 6.21 16.61
C HIS A 53 8.24 6.65 18.06
N VAL A 54 7.98 5.68 18.94
CA VAL A 54 8.27 5.80 20.37
C VAL A 54 9.78 5.61 20.57
N ILE A 55 10.40 6.52 21.33
CA ILE A 55 11.81 6.46 21.74
C ILE A 55 11.82 6.11 23.22
N THR A 56 12.46 5.00 23.57
CA THR A 56 12.56 4.49 24.94
C THR A 56 13.99 4.51 25.48
N SER A 57 14.97 4.59 24.59
CA SER A 57 16.40 4.73 24.90
C SER A 57 17.15 5.38 23.75
N ASP A 58 18.43 5.72 23.97
CA ASP A 58 19.30 6.27 22.92
C ASP A 58 19.54 5.28 21.76
N ASP A 59 19.42 3.97 22.02
CA ASP A 59 19.53 2.93 20.98
C ASP A 59 18.39 3.03 19.94
N ASP A 60 17.28 3.68 20.30
CA ASP A 60 16.16 3.93 19.39
C ASP A 60 16.43 5.12 18.44
N LEU A 61 17.57 5.81 18.51
CA LEU A 61 17.89 6.97 17.67
C LEU A 61 18.48 6.56 16.31
N LEU A 62 17.78 5.68 15.60
CA LEU A 62 18.16 5.14 14.29
C LEU A 62 17.72 6.05 13.13
N THR A 63 18.47 6.01 12.02
CA THR A 63 18.04 6.62 10.75
C THR A 63 16.79 5.91 10.19
N PRO A 64 16.02 6.53 9.28
CA PRO A 64 14.84 5.89 8.68
C PRO A 64 15.15 4.50 8.12
N GLN A 65 16.23 4.37 7.34
CA GLN A 65 16.63 3.11 6.70
C GLN A 65 17.12 2.04 7.70
N GLN A 66 17.78 2.45 8.78
CA GLN A 66 18.18 1.52 9.85
C GLN A 66 16.96 0.96 10.59
N ARG A 67 15.89 1.74 10.69
CA ARG A 67 14.69 1.31 11.41
C ARG A 67 13.71 0.52 10.56
N HIS A 68 13.50 0.96 9.32
CA HIS A 68 12.57 0.35 8.37
C HIS A 68 13.31 0.00 7.08
N PRO A 69 13.75 -1.25 6.88
CA PRO A 69 14.62 -1.59 5.75
C PRO A 69 13.95 -1.50 4.37
N VAL A 70 12.61 -1.44 4.30
CA VAL A 70 11.82 -1.32 3.07
C VAL A 70 11.11 0.03 3.02
N PHE A 71 10.37 0.37 4.07
CA PHE A 71 9.45 1.52 4.09
C PHE A 71 10.09 2.74 4.77
N TRP A 72 11.37 3.01 4.47
CA TRP A 72 12.12 4.14 5.03
C TRP A 72 12.06 5.43 4.23
N GLY A 73 11.80 5.33 2.93
CA GLY A 73 11.70 6.51 2.06
C GLY A 73 10.43 7.31 2.35
N SER A 74 10.18 8.32 1.52
CA SER A 74 9.03 9.22 1.62
C SER A 74 9.00 10.03 2.91
N PHE A 75 7.93 10.83 3.07
CA PHE A 75 7.77 11.68 4.24
C PHE A 75 7.54 10.88 5.54
N ASP A 76 6.90 9.72 5.48
CA ASP A 76 6.71 8.81 6.61
C ASP A 76 6.47 7.37 6.11
N TRP A 77 6.43 6.43 7.06
CA TRP A 77 6.32 4.99 6.77
C TRP A 77 5.09 4.66 5.93
N HIS A 78 3.90 5.17 6.28
CA HIS A 78 2.69 4.84 5.51
C HIS A 78 2.68 5.49 4.12
N SER A 79 3.29 6.67 3.94
CA SER A 79 3.47 7.27 2.63
C SER A 79 4.40 6.43 1.76
N ALA A 80 5.42 5.80 2.36
CA ALA A 80 6.27 4.84 1.68
C ALA A 80 5.45 3.62 1.25
N VAL A 81 4.66 3.02 2.15
CA VAL A 81 3.79 1.87 1.83
C VAL A 81 2.80 2.20 0.71
N HIS A 82 2.18 3.39 0.75
CA HIS A 82 1.29 3.86 -0.30
C HIS A 82 2.01 4.00 -1.65
N SER A 83 3.24 4.54 -1.66
CA SER A 83 4.05 4.66 -2.87
C SER A 83 4.42 3.29 -3.44
N HIS A 84 4.76 2.32 -2.59
CA HIS A 84 4.99 0.93 -3.00
C HIS A 84 3.72 0.27 -3.56
N TRP A 85 2.56 0.49 -2.95
CA TRP A 85 1.27 0.05 -3.50
C TRP A 85 1.01 0.64 -4.89
N LEU A 86 1.26 1.94 -5.08
CA LEU A 86 1.12 2.57 -6.39
C LEU A 86 2.04 1.93 -7.42
N LEU A 87 3.30 1.66 -7.08
CA LEU A 87 4.25 0.99 -7.97
C LEU A 87 3.76 -0.40 -8.40
N VAL A 88 3.33 -1.24 -7.46
CA VAL A 88 2.75 -2.56 -7.76
C VAL A 88 1.51 -2.43 -8.65
N ARG A 89 0.62 -1.47 -8.34
CA ARG A 89 -0.61 -1.24 -9.10
C ARG A 89 -0.32 -0.78 -10.53
N LEU A 90 0.66 0.09 -10.74
CA LEU A 90 1.08 0.53 -12.07
C LEU A 90 1.72 -0.63 -12.86
N LEU A 91 2.57 -1.43 -12.20
CA LEU A 91 3.18 -2.62 -12.82
C LEU A 91 2.11 -3.63 -13.29
N LYS A 92 1.09 -3.85 -12.46
CA LYS A 92 -0.04 -4.73 -12.77
C LYS A 92 -0.90 -4.26 -13.93
N HIS A 93 -1.28 -2.98 -13.93
CA HIS A 93 -2.24 -2.45 -14.91
C HIS A 93 -1.59 -1.96 -16.20
N TYR A 94 -0.31 -1.64 -16.18
CA TYR A 94 0.44 -1.11 -17.33
C TYR A 94 1.76 -1.87 -17.55
N PRO A 95 1.75 -3.22 -17.67
CA PRO A 95 2.96 -4.03 -17.75
C PRO A 95 3.82 -3.74 -19.00
N ALA A 96 3.22 -3.19 -20.05
CA ALA A 96 3.90 -2.81 -21.29
C ALA A 96 4.50 -1.38 -21.27
N ASN A 97 4.32 -0.62 -20.19
CA ASN A 97 4.90 0.72 -20.08
C ASN A 97 6.43 0.62 -19.92
N ALA A 98 7.18 1.55 -20.51
CA ALA A 98 8.64 1.57 -20.43
C ALA A 98 9.18 1.58 -18.99
N VAL A 99 8.45 2.18 -18.04
CA VAL A 99 8.86 2.25 -16.63
C VAL A 99 8.70 0.92 -15.87
N ALA A 100 8.00 -0.07 -16.43
CA ALA A 100 7.70 -1.32 -15.74
C ALA A 100 8.97 -2.09 -15.31
N ALA A 101 10.02 -2.06 -16.13
CA ALA A 101 11.30 -2.69 -15.81
C ALA A 101 11.98 -2.03 -14.60
N ASP A 102 11.95 -0.70 -14.52
CA ASP A 102 12.54 0.06 -13.40
C ASP A 102 11.77 -0.20 -12.10
N ILE A 103 10.43 -0.24 -12.17
CA ILE A 103 9.58 -0.60 -11.03
C ILE A 103 9.94 -1.99 -10.51
N ARG A 104 9.99 -2.99 -11.42
CA ARG A 104 10.27 -4.38 -11.04
C ARG A 104 11.68 -4.53 -10.47
N SER A 105 12.67 -3.87 -11.06
CA SER A 105 14.04 -3.86 -10.55
C SER A 105 14.09 -3.34 -9.12
N TYR A 106 13.45 -2.19 -8.86
CA TYR A 106 13.40 -1.60 -7.52
C TYR A 106 12.68 -2.52 -6.52
N LEU A 107 11.48 -3.01 -6.87
CA LEU A 107 10.71 -3.88 -5.97
C LEU A 107 11.46 -5.19 -5.66
N ASN A 108 12.16 -5.78 -6.62
CA ASN A 108 13.00 -6.96 -6.38
C ASN A 108 14.20 -6.68 -5.46
N GLU A 109 14.73 -5.46 -5.46
CA GLU A 109 15.80 -5.05 -4.55
C GLU A 109 15.29 -4.88 -3.10
N VAL A 110 14.08 -4.36 -2.90
CA VAL A 110 13.56 -4.00 -1.57
C VAL A 110 12.63 -5.04 -0.95
N PHE A 111 11.83 -5.75 -1.73
CA PHE A 111 10.93 -6.82 -1.24
C PHE A 111 11.65 -8.17 -1.15
N THR A 112 12.75 -8.18 -0.41
CA THR A 112 13.41 -9.44 0.00
C THR A 112 12.78 -9.95 1.30
N LYS A 113 12.89 -11.25 1.53
CA LYS A 113 12.39 -11.89 2.75
C LYS A 113 13.01 -11.27 4.00
N GLU A 114 14.31 -10.97 3.95
CA GLU A 114 15.09 -10.45 5.07
C GLU A 114 14.67 -9.01 5.41
N LYS A 115 14.50 -8.15 4.40
CA LYS A 115 14.07 -6.76 4.63
C LYS A 115 12.64 -6.72 5.15
N LEU A 116 11.72 -7.48 4.55
CA LEU A 116 10.32 -7.52 5.00
C LEU A 116 10.17 -8.16 6.40
N GLN A 117 11.02 -9.12 6.75
CA GLN A 117 11.09 -9.62 8.13
C GLN A 117 11.52 -8.50 9.09
N GLY A 118 12.49 -7.65 8.71
CA GLY A 118 12.88 -6.49 9.52
C GLY A 118 11.75 -5.48 9.75
N GLU A 119 10.86 -5.27 8.76
CA GLU A 119 9.65 -4.46 8.95
C GLU A 119 8.68 -5.09 9.97
N ALA A 120 8.55 -6.41 9.98
CA ALA A 120 7.72 -7.13 10.95
C ALA A 120 8.33 -7.11 12.35
N ASP A 121 9.65 -7.31 12.45
CA ASP A 121 10.41 -7.36 13.70
C ASP A 121 10.28 -6.06 14.50
N TYR A 122 10.09 -4.92 13.82
CA TYR A 122 9.85 -3.64 14.46
C TYR A 122 8.67 -3.68 15.44
N TYR A 123 7.58 -4.42 15.14
CA TYR A 123 6.39 -4.51 15.99
C TYR A 123 6.61 -5.39 17.25
N HIS A 124 7.71 -6.12 17.32
CA HIS A 124 8.11 -6.90 18.49
C HIS A 124 8.91 -6.07 19.50
N LEU A 125 9.37 -4.87 19.13
CA LEU A 125 10.04 -3.95 20.03
C LEU A 125 9.08 -3.43 21.12
N LYS A 126 9.66 -2.99 22.25
CA LYS A 126 8.87 -2.48 23.37
C LYS A 126 8.21 -1.14 22.98
N GLY A 127 6.88 -1.08 23.04
CA GLY A 127 6.13 0.16 22.82
C GLY A 127 5.77 0.46 21.36
N THR A 128 6.12 -0.42 20.41
CA THR A 128 5.88 -0.24 18.97
C THR A 128 4.66 -1.00 18.43
N GLN A 129 4.01 -1.83 19.26
CA GLN A 129 2.84 -2.65 18.88
C GLN A 129 1.68 -1.81 18.33
N GLY A 130 1.64 -0.52 18.67
CA GLY A 130 0.62 0.42 18.21
C GLY A 130 1.01 1.29 17.03
N PHE A 131 2.22 1.16 16.50
CA PHE A 131 2.71 1.97 15.41
C PHE A 131 1.78 1.91 14.20
N GLU A 132 1.51 3.08 13.61
CA GLU A 132 0.71 3.24 12.38
C GLU A 132 -0.74 2.72 12.46
N ARG A 133 -1.25 2.39 13.66
CA ARG A 133 -2.66 2.06 13.85
C ARG A 133 -3.53 3.32 13.71
N MET A 134 -4.56 3.35 12.87
CA MET A 134 -4.98 2.33 11.89
C MET A 134 -4.59 2.67 10.45
N TYR A 135 -4.09 3.89 10.19
CA TYR A 135 -3.94 4.40 8.84
C TYR A 135 -2.84 3.70 8.03
N GLY A 136 -1.64 3.54 8.56
CA GLY A 136 -0.58 2.82 7.85
C GLY A 136 -0.91 1.34 7.68
N TRP A 137 -1.62 0.73 8.63
CA TRP A 137 -2.08 -0.64 8.49
C TRP A 137 -3.08 -0.80 7.33
N ALA A 138 -3.96 0.17 7.11
CA ALA A 138 -4.86 0.16 5.96
C ALA A 138 -4.08 0.16 4.63
N TRP A 139 -3.00 0.94 4.54
CA TRP A 139 -2.13 0.93 3.36
C TRP A 139 -1.36 -0.37 3.18
N LEU A 140 -0.85 -0.98 4.26
CA LEU A 140 -0.17 -2.27 4.19
C LEU A 140 -1.12 -3.38 3.73
N LEU A 141 -2.35 -3.39 4.25
CA LEU A 141 -3.40 -4.31 3.82
C LEU A 141 -3.79 -4.05 2.36
N GLN A 142 -3.84 -2.80 1.91
CA GLN A 142 -4.11 -2.46 0.52
C GLN A 142 -3.00 -2.94 -0.41
N LEU A 143 -1.72 -2.80 -0.01
CA LEU A 143 -0.57 -3.37 -0.72
C LEU A 143 -0.66 -4.89 -0.80
N ALA A 144 -0.93 -5.56 0.33
CA ALA A 144 -1.09 -7.02 0.36
C ALA A 144 -2.22 -7.49 -0.55
N ARG A 145 -3.37 -6.79 -0.56
CA ARG A 145 -4.50 -7.09 -1.45
C ARG A 145 -4.17 -6.86 -2.93
N GLU A 146 -3.40 -5.82 -3.25
CA GLU A 146 -2.99 -5.57 -4.63
C GLU A 146 -2.12 -6.71 -5.15
N LEU A 147 -1.12 -7.13 -4.36
CA LEU A 147 -0.25 -8.28 -4.66
C LEU A 147 -1.03 -9.60 -4.77
N ASP A 148 -1.97 -9.83 -3.85
CA ASP A 148 -2.84 -11.02 -3.86
C ASP A 148 -3.63 -11.13 -5.17
N SER A 149 -4.16 -10.01 -5.64
CA SER A 149 -4.89 -9.93 -6.93
C SER A 149 -3.99 -9.84 -8.16
N PHE A 150 -2.67 -9.88 -7.99
CA PHE A 150 -1.65 -9.92 -9.05
C PHE A 150 -0.95 -11.28 -9.05
N SER A 151 -1.66 -12.35 -8.68
CA SER A 151 -1.12 -13.70 -8.48
C SER A 151 -0.53 -14.37 -9.71
N ASP A 152 -0.91 -13.91 -10.90
CA ASP A 152 -0.46 -14.49 -12.18
C ASP A 152 0.96 -14.01 -12.58
N ASP A 153 1.58 -13.15 -11.77
CA ASP A 153 2.96 -12.69 -11.92
C ASP A 153 3.87 -13.30 -10.84
N ASP A 154 4.93 -14.00 -11.28
CA ASP A 154 5.82 -14.77 -10.39
C ASP A 154 6.52 -13.89 -9.33
N ASP A 155 6.89 -12.65 -9.67
CA ASP A 155 7.50 -11.75 -8.70
C ASP A 155 6.45 -11.26 -7.70
N ALA A 156 5.24 -10.91 -8.17
CA ALA A 156 4.16 -10.47 -7.28
C ALA A 156 3.73 -11.57 -6.30
N ALA A 157 3.61 -12.82 -6.76
CA ALA A 157 3.36 -13.97 -5.90
C ALA A 157 4.46 -14.13 -4.84
N ARG A 158 5.74 -14.02 -5.23
CA ARG A 158 6.88 -14.09 -4.30
C ARG A 158 6.86 -12.94 -3.28
N TRP A 159 6.66 -11.70 -3.70
CA TRP A 159 6.56 -10.55 -2.80
C TRP A 159 5.39 -10.71 -1.82
N ARG A 160 4.25 -11.24 -2.29
CA ARG A 160 3.07 -11.51 -1.45
C ARG A 160 3.37 -12.51 -0.35
N GLU A 161 4.19 -13.53 -0.61
CA GLU A 161 4.59 -14.50 0.41
C GLU A 161 5.39 -13.86 1.56
N TYR A 162 6.14 -12.79 1.28
CA TYR A 162 6.94 -12.09 2.27
C TYR A 162 6.15 -11.00 3.01
N ILE A 163 5.10 -10.46 2.39
CA ILE A 163 4.18 -9.49 3.02
C ILE A 163 2.96 -10.24 3.55
N ARG A 164 3.07 -10.84 4.74
CA ARG A 164 1.96 -11.51 5.44
C ARG A 164 1.48 -10.62 6.60
N PRO A 165 0.20 -10.21 6.61
CA PRO A 165 -0.39 -9.52 7.77
C PRO A 165 -0.33 -10.37 9.04
#